data_AF-A0A2Z5EN65-F1
#
_entry.id   AF-A0A2Z5EN65-F1
#
_cell.length_a   1.000
_cell.length_b   1.000
_cell.length_c   1.000
_cell.angle_alpha   90.00
_cell.angle_beta   90.00
_cell.angle_gamma   90.00
#
_symmetry.space_group_name_H-M   'P 1'
#
loop_
_entity.id
_entity.type
_entity.pdbx_description
1 polymer ?
#
loop_
_entity_poly.entity_id
_entity_poly.type
_entity_poly.pdbx_seq_one_letter_code
_entity_poly.pdbx_strand_id
1 'polypeptide(L)'
;IDELREIIEAFGLSVIVLPDISGSLDGHIAPDWRGTTLGGTTVEEIRAAGASAFTIGVGEQTREGAQALQTIAGTPLEIFERLTGLEVNDRFLQRLAQLSGKPVPAKYRRQRSQLLDAMLDGHFYTGGV
;
A
#
# COMPACT_ATOMS: atom_id res chain seq x y z
N ILE A 1 3.41 -2.71 5.31
CA ILE A 1 4.03 -1.86 4.25
C ILE A 1 4.57 -2.75 3.14
N ASP A 2 5.34 -3.79 3.49
CA ASP A 2 5.93 -4.71 2.51
C ASP A 2 4.92 -5.36 1.57
N GLU A 3 3.77 -5.83 2.08
CA GLU A 3 2.72 -6.38 1.21
C GLU A 3 2.20 -5.34 0.19
N LEU A 4 2.05 -4.06 0.58
CA LEU A 4 1.64 -3.02 -0.37
C LEU A 4 2.71 -2.78 -1.43
N ARG A 5 3.98 -2.78 -1.02
CA ARG A 5 5.12 -2.67 -1.93
C ARG A 5 5.13 -3.83 -2.93
N GLU A 6 5.02 -5.06 -2.44
CA GLU A 6 4.96 -6.27 -3.28
C GLU A 6 3.77 -6.23 -4.25
N ILE A 7 2.58 -5.84 -3.77
CA ILE A 7 1.39 -5.69 -4.61
C ILE A 7 1.64 -4.68 -5.72
N ILE A 8 2.13 -3.48 -5.40
CA ILE A 8 2.36 -2.42 -6.39
C ILE A 8 3.43 -2.83 -7.40
N GLU A 9 4.53 -3.43 -6.94
CA GLU A 9 5.63 -3.92 -7.77
C GLU A 9 5.21 -5.09 -8.67
N ALA A 10 4.23 -5.90 -8.28
CA ALA A 10 3.67 -6.95 -9.13
C ALA A 10 2.94 -6.40 -10.38
N PHE A 11 2.52 -5.14 -10.38
CA PHE A 11 2.07 -4.42 -11.58
C PHE A 11 3.23 -3.76 -12.35
N GLY A 12 4.47 -3.92 -11.90
CA GLY A 12 5.68 -3.31 -12.44
C GLY A 12 5.73 -1.79 -12.27
N LEU A 13 5.10 -1.29 -11.20
CA LEU A 13 5.18 0.10 -10.78
C LEU A 13 6.31 0.23 -9.74
N SER A 14 7.01 1.37 -9.74
CA SER A 14 7.92 1.74 -8.66
C SER A 14 7.16 2.53 -7.59
N VAL A 15 7.44 2.28 -6.31
CA VAL A 15 6.75 2.93 -5.19
C VAL A 15 7.72 3.60 -4.23
N ILE A 16 7.40 4.86 -3.90
CA ILE A 16 7.97 5.58 -2.76
C ILE A 16 6.92 5.54 -1.65
N VAL A 17 7.27 4.98 -0.50
CA VAL A 17 6.38 4.92 0.67
C VAL A 17 6.75 6.08 1.58
N LEU A 18 5.76 6.85 2.07
CA LEU A 18 5.98 8.00 2.94
C LEU A 18 4.87 8.09 4.01
N PRO A 19 5.21 7.97 5.32
CA PRO A 19 6.49 7.52 5.86
C PRO A 19 6.68 6.00 5.70
N ASP A 20 7.90 5.57 5.39
CA ASP A 20 8.29 4.15 5.49
C ASP A 20 9.01 3.88 6.82
N ILE A 21 8.35 3.11 7.69
CA ILE A 21 8.88 2.69 9.00
C ILE A 21 9.15 1.18 9.06
N SER A 22 8.96 0.45 7.95
CA SER A 22 9.06 -1.02 7.89
C SER A 22 10.43 -1.51 8.37
N GLY A 23 11.51 -0.99 7.78
CA GLY A 23 12.87 -1.38 8.12
C GLY A 23 13.31 -1.02 9.54
N SER A 24 12.60 -0.15 10.26
CA SER A 24 12.97 0.19 11.64
C SER A 24 12.20 -0.59 12.69
N LEU A 25 11.08 -1.24 12.32
CA LEU A 25 10.14 -1.90 13.23
C LEU A 25 9.94 -3.39 12.91
N ASP A 26 10.80 -3.97 12.09
CA ASP A 26 10.80 -5.40 11.71
C ASP A 26 11.58 -6.30 12.69
N GLY A 27 12.20 -5.71 13.73
CA GLY A 27 12.84 -6.43 14.83
C GLY A 27 14.23 -6.97 14.53
N HIS A 28 14.87 -6.57 13.43
CA HIS A 28 16.24 -6.99 13.16
C HIS A 28 17.25 -6.28 14.07
N ILE A 29 18.25 -7.03 14.55
CA ILE A 29 19.34 -6.48 15.37
C ILE A 29 20.46 -6.06 14.43
N ALA A 30 20.74 -4.76 14.34
CA ALA A 30 21.91 -4.28 13.64
C ALA A 30 23.20 -4.73 14.35
N PRO A 31 24.26 -5.06 13.59
CA PRO A 31 25.55 -5.43 14.16
C PRO A 31 26.21 -4.28 14.95
N ASP A 32 25.87 -3.03 14.61
CA ASP A 32 26.37 -1.81 15.26
C ASP A 32 25.21 -0.95 15.77
N TRP A 33 25.42 -0.27 16.89
CA TRP A 33 24.46 0.72 17.40
C TRP A 33 24.35 1.91 16.43
N ARG A 34 23.13 2.31 16.09
CA ARG A 34 22.85 3.53 15.33
C ARG A 34 21.85 4.39 16.09
N GLY A 35 22.16 5.69 16.19
CA GLY A 35 21.29 6.69 16.81
C GLY A 35 20.09 7.12 15.94
N THR A 36 19.97 6.56 14.72
CA THR A 36 18.90 6.82 13.76
C THR A 36 18.25 5.50 13.35
N THR A 37 17.00 5.57 12.89
CA THR A 37 16.25 4.43 12.36
C THR A 37 16.98 3.75 11.20
N LEU A 38 16.80 2.44 11.07
CA LEU A 38 17.33 1.64 9.95
C LEU A 38 16.30 1.57 8.83
N GLY A 39 16.74 1.79 7.59
CA GLY A 39 15.86 1.84 6.43
C GLY A 39 14.93 3.06 6.44
N GLY A 40 13.79 2.92 5.75
CA GLY A 40 12.80 3.97 5.58
C GLY A 40 13.02 4.85 4.35
N THR A 41 12.15 5.83 4.18
CA THR A 41 12.16 6.76 3.04
C THR A 41 13.35 7.71 3.13
N THR A 42 14.18 7.79 2.10
CA THR A 42 15.29 8.75 2.10
C THR A 42 14.82 10.18 1.83
N VAL A 43 15.65 11.17 2.17
CA VAL A 43 15.36 12.58 1.86
C VAL A 43 15.27 12.81 0.35
N GLU A 44 16.08 12.09 -0.43
CA GLU A 44 16.05 12.11 -1.90
C GLU A 44 14.72 11.56 -2.43
N GLU A 45 14.22 10.46 -1.86
CA GLU A 45 12.93 9.89 -2.21
C GLU A 45 11.77 10.83 -1.85
N ILE A 46 11.82 11.50 -0.69
CA ILE A 46 10.83 12.51 -0.32
C ILE A 46 10.82 13.66 -1.33
N ARG A 47 11.99 14.13 -1.75
CA ARG A 47 12.11 15.17 -2.79
C ARG A 47 11.57 14.68 -4.14
N ALA A 48 11.81 13.41 -4.48
CA ALA A 48 11.33 12.79 -5.70
C ALA A 48 9.83 12.46 -5.67
N ALA A 49 9.19 12.37 -4.48
CA ALA A 49 7.79 12.00 -4.33
C ALA A 49 6.84 12.89 -5.15
N GLY A 50 7.15 14.19 -5.29
CA GLY A 50 6.39 15.12 -6.13
C GLY A 50 6.43 14.81 -7.63
N ALA A 51 7.40 14.02 -8.11
CA ALA A 51 7.47 13.58 -9.50
C ALA A 51 6.68 12.28 -9.77
N SER A 52 6.01 11.72 -8.75
CA SER A 52 5.22 10.50 -8.90
C SER A 52 4.03 10.72 -9.83
N ALA A 53 3.70 9.73 -10.67
CA ALA A 53 2.55 9.82 -11.56
C ALA A 53 1.21 9.84 -10.81
N PHE A 54 1.16 9.29 -9.60
CA PHE A 54 -0.04 9.17 -8.78
C PHE A 54 0.32 9.02 -7.30
N THR A 55 -0.51 9.55 -6.41
CA THR A 55 -0.37 9.39 -4.95
C THR A 55 -1.52 8.55 -4.39
N ILE A 56 -1.19 7.50 -3.64
CA ILE A 56 -2.19 6.68 -2.93
C ILE A 56 -2.07 6.94 -1.43
N GLY A 57 -3.10 7.51 -0.82
CA GLY A 57 -3.22 7.58 0.63
C GLY A 57 -3.83 6.30 1.18
N VAL A 58 -3.20 5.67 2.16
CA VAL A 58 -3.67 4.43 2.80
C VAL A 58 -3.96 4.69 4.27
N GLY A 59 -5.23 4.64 4.65
CA GLY A 59 -5.72 5.15 5.92
C GLY A 59 -6.22 6.58 5.77
N GLU A 60 -7.40 6.88 6.31
CA GLU A 60 -8.00 8.23 6.28
C GLU A 60 -7.09 9.32 6.87
N GLN A 61 -6.27 8.92 7.83
CA GLN A 61 -5.30 9.74 8.56
C GLN A 61 -4.18 10.26 7.63
N THR A 62 -4.01 9.67 6.45
CA THR A 62 -3.03 10.12 5.45
C THR A 62 -3.56 11.26 4.57
N ARG A 63 -4.85 11.61 4.65
CA ARG A 63 -5.49 12.58 3.77
C ARG A 63 -4.78 13.93 3.75
N GLU A 64 -4.51 14.50 4.93
CA GLU A 64 -3.86 15.81 5.03
C GLU A 64 -2.49 15.82 4.36
N GLY A 65 -1.67 14.80 4.62
CA GLY A 65 -0.35 14.64 4.00
C GLY A 65 -0.43 14.46 2.48
N ALA A 66 -1.37 13.63 2.00
CA ALA A 66 -1.56 13.42 0.56
C ALA A 66 -2.06 14.69 -0.15
N GLN A 67 -2.96 15.46 0.47
CA GLN A 67 -3.46 16.74 -0.05
C GLN A 67 -2.37 17.81 -0.07
N ALA A 68 -1.53 17.86 0.96
CA ALA A 68 -0.35 18.73 0.97
C ALA A 68 0.58 18.40 -0.20
N LEU A 69 0.87 17.12 -0.43
CA LEU A 69 1.69 16.69 -1.57
C LEU A 69 1.07 17.07 -2.92
N GLN A 70 -0.24 16.87 -3.09
CA GLN A 70 -0.94 17.30 -4.30
C GLN A 70 -0.93 18.82 -4.48
N THR A 71 -1.02 19.60 -3.41
CA THR A 71 -0.94 21.07 -3.49
C THR A 71 0.44 21.52 -3.95
N ILE A 72 1.49 20.83 -3.52
CA ILE A 72 2.88 21.12 -3.88
C ILE A 72 3.21 20.67 -5.31
N ALA A 73 2.77 19.47 -5.69
CA ALA A 73 3.23 18.77 -6.89
C ALA A 73 2.20 18.69 -8.02
N GLY A 74 0.92 18.95 -7.75
CA GLY A 74 -0.17 18.86 -8.72
C GLY A 74 -0.53 17.44 -9.16
N THR A 75 0.01 16.41 -8.51
CA THR A 75 -0.21 15.01 -8.92
C THR A 75 -1.60 14.51 -8.51
N PRO A 76 -2.24 13.66 -9.32
CA PRO A 76 -3.51 13.03 -8.94
C PRO A 76 -3.34 12.19 -7.67
N LEU A 77 -4.39 12.16 -6.84
CA LEU A 77 -4.41 11.34 -5.62
C LEU A 77 -5.72 10.57 -5.46
N GLU A 78 -5.65 9.46 -4.74
CA GLU A 78 -6.82 8.77 -4.18
C GLU A 78 -6.54 8.33 -2.74
N ILE A 79 -7.55 8.49 -1.87
CA ILE A 79 -7.50 8.03 -0.49
C ILE A 79 -8.29 6.72 -0.37
N PHE A 80 -7.61 5.68 0.11
CA PHE A 80 -8.21 4.46 0.62
C PHE A 80 -8.30 4.57 2.14
N GLU A 81 -9.49 4.89 2.66
CA GLU A 81 -9.72 5.06 4.11
C GLU A 81 -9.24 3.86 4.95
N ARG A 82 -9.26 2.67 4.33
CA ARG A 82 -8.73 1.42 4.85
C ARG A 82 -8.39 0.50 3.66
N LEU A 83 -7.58 -0.53 3.92
CA LEU A 83 -7.37 -1.65 2.99
C LEU A 83 -7.76 -2.99 3.65
N THR A 84 -8.82 -2.96 4.46
CA THR A 84 -9.38 -4.13 5.12
C THR A 84 -10.74 -4.47 4.55
N GLY A 85 -10.91 -5.72 4.10
CA GLY A 85 -12.13 -6.23 3.49
C GLY A 85 -12.00 -6.47 1.99
N LEU A 86 -12.94 -7.25 1.44
CA LEU A 86 -12.89 -7.72 0.05
C LEU A 86 -13.05 -6.58 -0.95
N GLU A 87 -14.12 -5.80 -0.83
CA GLU A 87 -14.48 -4.74 -1.80
C GLU A 87 -13.39 -3.68 -1.95
N VAL A 88 -12.80 -3.24 -0.83
CA VAL A 88 -11.79 -2.19 -0.86
C VAL A 88 -10.47 -2.66 -1.47
N ASN A 89 -10.12 -3.93 -1.27
CA ASN A 89 -8.96 -4.54 -1.93
C ASN A 89 -9.22 -4.80 -3.42
N ASP A 90 -10.44 -5.18 -3.80
CA ASP A 90 -10.85 -5.28 -5.20
C ASP A 90 -10.70 -3.92 -5.90
N ARG A 91 -11.16 -2.82 -5.28
CA ARG A 91 -10.99 -1.46 -5.80
C ARG A 91 -9.51 -1.07 -5.91
N PHE A 92 -8.71 -1.39 -4.90
CA PHE A 92 -7.28 -1.08 -4.89
C PHE A 92 -6.55 -1.78 -6.04
N LEU A 93 -6.75 -3.09 -6.22
CA LEU A 93 -6.14 -3.85 -7.31
C LEU A 93 -6.61 -3.38 -8.69
N GLN A 94 -7.88 -3.00 -8.83
CA GLN A 94 -8.40 -2.41 -10.06
C GLN A 94 -7.76 -1.06 -10.36
N ARG A 95 -7.55 -0.20 -9.35
CA ARG A 95 -6.87 1.08 -9.55
C ARG A 95 -5.43 0.88 -9.99
N LEU A 96 -4.70 -0.07 -9.41
CA LEU A 96 -3.33 -0.40 -9.86
C LEU A 96 -3.31 -0.95 -11.29
N ALA A 97 -4.30 -1.75 -11.68
CA ALA A 97 -4.44 -2.21 -13.06
C ALA A 97 -4.65 -1.03 -14.03
N GLN A 98 -5.47 -0.05 -13.66
CA GLN A 98 -5.68 1.16 -14.46
C GLN A 98 -4.41 2.01 -14.59
N LEU A 99 -3.68 2.22 -13.48
CA LEU A 99 -2.46 3.03 -13.45
C LEU A 99 -1.32 2.38 -14.25
N SER A 100 -1.17 1.07 -14.16
CA SER A 100 -0.11 0.32 -14.85
C SER A 100 -0.44 -0.07 -16.28
N GLY A 101 -1.72 -0.04 -16.67
CA GLY A 101 -2.20 -0.62 -17.93
C GLY A 101 -2.09 -2.15 -17.99
N LYS A 102 -1.80 -2.83 -16.86
CA LYS A 102 -1.63 -4.29 -16.79
C LYS A 102 -2.83 -4.95 -16.11
N PRO A 103 -3.18 -6.19 -16.49
CA PRO A 103 -4.22 -6.93 -15.80
C PRO A 103 -3.80 -7.26 -14.35
N VAL A 104 -4.78 -7.41 -13.46
CA VAL A 104 -4.54 -7.90 -12.09
C VAL A 104 -3.80 -9.24 -12.13
N PRO A 105 -2.61 -9.37 -11.49
CA PRO A 105 -1.84 -10.60 -11.48
C PRO A 105 -2.63 -11.82 -10.97
N ALA A 106 -2.35 -13.00 -11.53
CA ALA A 106 -3.06 -14.23 -11.20
C ALA A 106 -2.96 -14.61 -9.71
N LYS A 107 -1.83 -14.28 -9.06
CA LYS A 107 -1.61 -14.46 -7.61
C LYS A 107 -2.76 -13.85 -6.79
N TYR A 108 -3.11 -12.60 -7.05
CA TYR A 108 -4.13 -11.87 -6.28
C TYR A 108 -5.55 -12.37 -6.58
N ARG A 109 -5.83 -12.79 -7.82
CA ARG A 109 -7.12 -13.44 -8.15
C ARG A 109 -7.29 -14.74 -7.36
N ARG A 110 -6.22 -15.54 -7.25
CA ARG A 110 -6.22 -16.77 -6.45
C ARG A 110 -6.40 -16.46 -4.96
N GLN A 111 -5.67 -15.50 -4.40
CA GLN A 111 -5.81 -15.08 -3.00
C GLN A 111 -7.23 -14.58 -2.70
N ARG A 112 -7.84 -13.83 -3.62
CA ARG A 112 -9.24 -13.41 -3.52
C ARG A 112 -10.20 -14.60 -3.44
N SER A 113 -10.03 -15.61 -4.30
CA SER A 113 -10.83 -16.84 -4.25
C SER A 113 -10.64 -17.60 -2.94
N GLN A 114 -9.40 -17.69 -2.43
CA GLN A 114 -9.11 -18.33 -1.14
C GLN A 114 -9.75 -17.59 0.03
N LEU A 115 -9.79 -16.25 -0.01
CA LEU A 115 -10.48 -15.46 1.01
C LEU A 115 -11.99 -15.72 0.98
N LEU A 116 -12.60 -15.76 -0.22
CA LEU A 116 -14.02 -16.05 -0.36
C LEU A 116 -14.41 -17.44 0.16
N ASP A 117 -13.57 -18.44 -0.12
CA ASP A 117 -13.72 -19.80 0.40
C ASP A 117 -13.64 -19.82 1.94
N ALA A 118 -12.62 -19.17 2.51
CA ALA A 118 -12.48 -19.02 3.96
C ALA A 118 -13.64 -18.25 4.61
N MET A 119 -14.21 -17.25 3.92
CA MET A 119 -15.40 -16.53 4.39
C MET A 119 -16.64 -17.43 4.40
N LEU A 120 -16.80 -18.29 3.38
CA LEU A 120 -17.88 -19.27 3.31
C LEU A 120 -17.78 -20.30 4.43
N ASP A 121 -16.57 -20.84 4.66
CA ASP A 121 -16.30 -21.79 5.74
C ASP A 121 -16.46 -21.16 7.13
N GLY A 122 -16.00 -19.91 7.29
CA GLY A 122 -16.05 -19.17 8.55
C GLY A 122 -17.45 -18.67 8.92
N HIS A 123 -18.34 -18.47 7.92
CA HIS A 123 -19.70 -17.98 8.13
C HIS A 123 -20.45 -18.80 9.18
N PHE A 124 -20.27 -20.12 9.24
CA PHE A 124 -20.93 -20.96 10.25
C PHE A 124 -20.66 -20.53 11.69
N TYR A 125 -19.54 -19.86 11.95
CA TYR A 125 -19.13 -19.40 13.28
C TYR A 125 -19.28 -17.88 13.45
N THR A 126 -19.21 -17.10 12.38
CA THR A 126 -19.20 -15.63 12.43
C THR A 126 -20.48 -14.99 11.91
N GLY A 127 -21.36 -15.74 11.24
CA GLY A 127 -22.60 -15.21 10.69
C GLY A 127 -23.76 -15.27 11.67
N GLY A 128 -24.51 -14.17 11.79
CA GLY A 128 -25.64 -14.07 12.70
C GLY A 128 -25.29 -13.57 14.10
N VAL A 129 -24.05 -13.11 14.32
CA VAL A 129 -23.67 -12.23 15.43
C VAL A 129 -23.94 -10.78 15.04
#